data_AF-A0A973KTP9-F1
#
_entry.id   AF-A0A973KTP9-F1
#
_cell.length_a   1.000
_cell.length_b   1.000
_cell.length_c   1.000
_cell.angle_alpha   90.00
_cell.angle_beta   90.00
_cell.angle_gamma   90.00
#
_symmetry.space_group_name_H-M   'P 1'
#
loop_
_entity.id
_entity.type
_entity.pdbx_description
1 polymer ?
#
loop_
_entity_poly.entity_id
_entity_poly.type
_entity_poly.pdbx_seq_one_letter_code
_entity_poly.pdbx_strand_id
1 'polypeptide(L)' 'TPVALDYCALIDPADFTEAAPGHTGPAVLAVAARVGSTRLIDNIPLEFGAVQ' A
#
# COMPACT_ATOMS: atom_id res chain seq x y z
N THR A 1 -14.99 -0.91 17.72
CA THR A 1 -14.38 -2.20 17.30
C THR A 1 -12.96 -1.92 16.90
N PRO A 2 -11.96 -2.70 17.35
CA PRO A 2 -10.57 -2.48 16.96
C PRO A 2 -10.36 -2.71 15.45
N VAL A 3 -9.37 -2.04 14.88
CA VAL A 3 -8.92 -2.25 13.50
C VAL A 3 -7.94 -3.43 13.49
N ALA A 4 -8.18 -4.44 12.67
CA ALA A 4 -7.28 -5.56 12.46
C ALA A 4 -6.68 -5.48 11.05
N LEU A 5 -5.36 -5.37 10.94
CA LEU A 5 -4.67 -5.27 9.66
C LEU A 5 -4.62 -6.64 8.96
N ASP A 6 -5.11 -6.71 7.72
CA ASP A 6 -5.01 -7.90 6.88
C ASP A 6 -3.79 -7.80 5.95
N TYR A 7 -3.53 -6.61 5.40
CA TYR A 7 -2.50 -6.36 4.39
C TYR A 7 -2.07 -4.88 4.40
N CYS A 8 -0.77 -4.62 4.30
CA CYS A 8 -0.22 -3.29 4.09
C CYS A 8 1.11 -3.44 3.35
N ALA A 9 1.19 -2.98 2.10
CA ALA A 9 2.39 -3.08 1.30
C ALA A 9 2.51 -1.94 0.30
N LEU A 10 3.75 -1.63 -0.08
CA LEU A 10 4.06 -0.82 -1.26
C LEU A 10 4.12 -1.73 -2.47
N ILE A 11 3.44 -1.34 -3.55
CA ILE A 11 3.30 -2.12 -4.78
C ILE A 11 3.91 -1.36 -5.94
N ASP A 12 4.72 -2.04 -6.75
CA ASP A 12 5.18 -1.52 -8.04
C ASP A 12 4.01 -1.53 -9.03
N PRO A 13 3.56 -0.36 -9.53
CA PRO A 13 2.43 -0.29 -10.46
C PRO A 13 2.73 -0.90 -11.84
N ALA A 14 3.99 -1.20 -12.17
CA ALA A 14 4.36 -1.78 -13.45
C ALA A 14 3.96 -3.27 -13.57
N ASP A 15 4.07 -4.02 -12.47
CA ASP A 15 3.84 -5.47 -12.46
C ASP A 15 2.94 -5.97 -11.31
N PHE A 16 2.49 -5.06 -10.43
CA PHE A 16 1.65 -5.35 -9.27
C PHE A 16 2.29 -6.33 -8.28
N THR A 17 3.62 -6.34 -8.18
CA THR A 17 4.37 -7.04 -7.14
C THR A 17 4.79 -6.08 -6.02
N GLU A 18 5.25 -6.61 -4.88
CA GLU A 18 5.77 -5.75 -3.80
C GLU A 18 6.99 -4.98 -4.29
N ALA A 19 7.01 -3.66 -4.02
CA ALA A 19 8.14 -2.81 -4.36
C ALA A 19 9.39 -3.29 -3.62
N ALA A 20 10.49 -3.43 -4.36
CA ALA A 20 11.76 -3.90 -3.80
C ALA A 20 12.33 -2.92 -2.77
N PRO A 21 13.18 -3.38 -1.82
CA PRO A 21 13.91 -2.49 -0.93
C PRO A 21 14.70 -1.43 -1.70
N GLY A 22 14.51 -0.16 -1.33
CA GLY A 22 15.16 0.97 -2.00
C GLY A 22 14.47 1.43 -3.30
N HIS A 23 13.21 1.01 -3.54
CA HIS A 23 12.41 1.49 -4.67
C HIS A 23 12.37 3.01 -4.77
N THR A 24 12.49 3.52 -5.99
CA THR A 24 12.35 4.94 -6.35
C THR A 24 11.39 5.08 -7.51
N GLY A 25 10.68 6.21 -7.57
CA GLY A 25 9.64 6.47 -8.55
C GLY A 25 8.23 6.15 -8.02
N PRO A 26 7.25 5.92 -8.91
CA PRO A 26 5.88 5.64 -8.55
C PRO A 26 5.73 4.35 -7.76
N ALA A 27 4.89 4.36 -6.73
CA ALA A 27 4.44 3.19 -5.99
C ALA A 27 2.99 3.35 -5.53
N VAL A 28 2.29 2.26 -5.25
CA VAL A 28 0.95 2.28 -4.66
C VAL A 28 1.03 1.71 -3.25
N LEU A 29 0.68 2.49 -2.23
CA LEU A 29 0.47 1.97 -0.88
C LEU A 29 -0.92 1.35 -0.84
N ALA A 30 -0.99 0.03 -0.74
CA ALA A 30 -2.23 -0.72 -0.67
C ALA A 30 -2.46 -1.22 0.76
N VAL A 31 -3.67 -0.99 1.29
CA VAL A 31 -4.06 -1.37 2.65
C VAL A 31 -5.37 -2.15 2.61
N ALA A 32 -5.44 -3.23 3.38
CA ALA A 32 -6.68 -3.91 3.72
C ALA A 32 -6.72 -4.16 5.23
N ALA A 33 -7.88 -3.87 5.83
CA ALA A 33 -8.09 -4.08 7.26
C ALA A 33 -9.56 -4.43 7.54
N ARG A 34 -9.80 -5.10 8.66
CA ARG A 34 -11.14 -5.37 9.18
C ARG A 34 -11.50 -4.39 10.28
N VAL A 35 -12.71 -3.84 10.18
CA VAL A 35 -13.34 -3.00 11.21
C VAL A 35 -14.62 -3.70 11.65
N GLY A 36 -14.54 -4.43 12.77
CA GLY A 36 -15.58 -5.39 13.14
C GLY A 36 -15.68 -6.52 12.12
N SER A 37 -16.86 -6.75 11.55
CA SER A 37 -17.09 -7.78 10.53
C SER A 37 -16.78 -7.30 9.10
N THR A 38 -16.61 -6.00 8.89
CA THR A 38 -16.45 -5.41 7.56
C THR A 38 -14.98 -5.37 7.18
N ARG A 39 -14.65 -5.86 5.98
CA ARG A 39 -13.31 -5.74 5.39
C ARG A 39 -13.26 -4.54 4.47
N LEU A 40 -12.41 -3.58 4.80
CA LEU A 40 -12.17 -2.35 4.04
C LEU A 40 -10.87 -2.48 3.26
N ILE A 41 -10.81 -1.83 2.11
CA ILE A 41 -9.60 -1.67 1.30
C ILE A 41 -9.44 -0.19 0.97
N ASP A 42 -8.21 0.24 0.84
CA ASP A 42 -7.86 1.54 0.26
C ASP A 42 -6.49 1.46 -0.42
N ASN A 43 -6.22 2.36 -1.35
CA ASN A 43 -4.92 2.52 -1.96
C ASN A 43 -4.64 4.00 -2.24
N ILE A 44 -3.36 4.39 -2.15
CA ILE A 44 -2.92 5.73 -2.50
C ILE A 44 -1.65 5.66 -3.36
N PRO A 45 -1.58 6.36 -4.50
CA PRO A 45 -0.35 6.51 -5.26
C PRO A 45 0.64 7.42 -4.53
N LEU A 46 1.90 7.05 -4.57
CA LEU A 46 3.04 7.74 -3.96
C LEU A 46 4.18 7.87 -4.97
N GLU A 47 5.04 8.85 -4.77
CA GLU A 47 6.27 9.05 -5.53
C GLU A 47 7.46 9.04 -4.56
N PHE A 48 8.44 8.17 -4.77
CA PHE A 48 9.62 8.03 -3.91
C PHE A 48 10.89 8.54 -4.59
N GLY A 49 11.76 9.23 -3.85
CA GLY A 49 13.05 9.71 -4.36
C GLY A 49 12.98 10.99 -5.22
N ALA A 50 11.79 11.55 -5.43
CA ALA A 50 11.66 12.92 -5.93
C ALA A 50 12.12 13.91 -4.85
N VAL A 51 12.93 14.89 -5.23
CA VAL A 51 13.19 16.05 -4.36
C VAL A 51 11.88 16.84 -4.32
N GLN A 52 11.32 17.01 -3.12
CA GLN A 52 10.08 17.78 -2.91
C GLN A 52 10.27 19.26 -3.24
#